data_AF-A0A7X8XXC0-F1
#
_entry.id   AF-A0A7X8XXC0-F1
#
_cell.length_a   1.000
_cell.length_b   1.000
_cell.length_c   1.000
_cell.angle_alpha   90.00
_cell.angle_beta   90.00
_cell.angle_gamma   90.00
#
_symmetry.space_group_name_H-M   'P 1'
#
loop_
_entity.id
_entity.type
_entity.pdbx_description
1 polymer ?
#
loop_
_entity_poly.entity_id
_entity_poly.type
_entity_poly.pdbx_seq_one_letter_code
_entity_poly.pdbx_strand_id
1 'polypeptide(L)'
;MWMRWLTLLLLLLIPWATQAAPSPAVRLARDDLALSRLLVCQEREMQVAAQALEDWAAGRISGDEALVSARRSESRCRNLEEEIHQRALTAEASVAAPARRAARSRVEMVAQLVALLAKGRASRADLMAFNQRQADLAAGSLENWLRGRQAATHRILTMNPSARLAAYYRWQRSLLPLQLEQVSLGRQIQKVLAQLGAGRIPRPPGLSARAQELQGRVARLKGDPALAKAVKAVHQEGESLVRLAEAVELMLSDPGPDSSARVKRFGSTLQKDSARAEEESLEALARSLGD
;
A
#
# COMPACT_ATOMS: atom_id res chain seq x y z
N MET A 1 39.83 -45.89 24.88
CA MET A 1 38.51 -45.43 25.41
C MET A 1 38.14 -43.99 25.05
N TRP A 2 39.10 -43.08 24.82
CA TRP A 2 38.82 -41.68 24.45
C TRP A 2 38.09 -41.47 23.10
N MET A 3 38.32 -42.30 22.08
CA MET A 3 37.63 -42.19 20.79
C MET A 3 36.11 -42.44 20.85
N ARG A 4 35.62 -43.27 21.78
CA ARG A 4 34.17 -43.54 21.92
C ARG A 4 33.40 -42.31 22.43
N TRP A 5 34.01 -41.57 23.37
CA TRP A 5 33.43 -40.34 23.90
C TRP A 5 33.45 -39.19 22.90
N LEU A 6 34.48 -39.10 22.06
CA LEU A 6 34.59 -38.08 21.01
C LEU A 6 33.55 -38.30 19.89
N THR A 7 33.27 -39.55 19.54
CA THR A 7 32.24 -39.91 18.56
C THR A 7 30.83 -39.66 19.10
N LEU A 8 30.60 -39.93 20.39
CA LEU A 8 29.36 -39.60 21.10
C LEU A 8 29.16 -38.09 21.22
N LEU A 9 30.22 -37.32 21.52
CA LEU A 9 30.18 -35.85 21.53
C LEU A 9 29.89 -35.27 20.14
N LEU A 10 30.50 -35.80 19.08
CA LEU A 10 30.19 -35.40 17.70
C LEU A 10 28.74 -35.72 17.33
N LEU A 11 28.23 -36.91 17.68
CA LEU A 11 26.81 -37.28 17.47
C LEU A 11 25.82 -36.44 18.31
N LEU A 12 26.23 -35.98 19.49
CA LEU A 12 25.43 -35.11 20.37
C LEU A 12 25.51 -33.61 20.00
N LEU A 13 26.54 -33.20 19.24
CA LEU A 13 26.72 -31.82 18.76
C LEU A 13 26.16 -31.57 17.36
N ILE A 14 25.99 -32.62 16.53
CA ILE A 14 25.33 -32.52 15.21
C ILE A 14 23.89 -31.95 15.26
N PRO A 15 23.04 -32.15 16.30
CA PRO A 15 21.69 -31.56 16.33
C PRO A 15 21.67 -30.05 16.58
N TRP A 16 22.77 -29.46 17.08
CA TRP A 16 22.80 -28.06 17.51
C TRP A 16 23.40 -27.11 16.46
N ALA A 17 24.04 -27.64 15.42
CA ALA A 17 24.66 -26.85 14.35
C ALA A 17 23.72 -26.60 13.15
N THR A 18 22.54 -27.23 13.09
CA THR A 18 21.51 -26.88 12.12
C THR A 18 20.42 -26.09 12.85
N GLN A 19 20.53 -24.75 12.88
CA GLN A 19 19.30 -23.97 12.92
C GLN A 19 18.50 -24.45 11.71
N ALA A 20 17.43 -25.23 11.96
CA ALA A 20 16.65 -25.85 10.91
C ALA A 20 16.28 -24.75 9.92
N ALA A 21 16.72 -24.90 8.67
CA ALA A 21 16.46 -23.90 7.65
C ALA A 21 14.96 -23.56 7.67
N PRO A 22 14.59 -22.28 7.71
CA PRO A 22 13.20 -21.89 7.84
C PRO A 22 12.35 -22.59 6.78
N SER A 23 11.16 -23.06 7.16
CA SER A 23 10.28 -23.75 6.24
C SER A 23 10.00 -22.89 4.99
N PRO A 24 9.74 -23.49 3.82
CA PRO A 24 9.50 -22.72 2.60
C PRO A 24 8.40 -21.64 2.76
N ALA A 25 7.34 -21.95 3.51
CA ALA A 25 6.28 -21.01 3.85
C ALA A 25 6.79 -19.82 4.68
N VAL A 26 7.62 -20.09 5.69
CA VAL A 26 8.22 -19.05 6.55
C VAL A 26 9.19 -18.17 5.77
N ARG A 27 9.99 -18.75 4.86
CA ARG A 27 10.88 -17.96 3.98
C ARG A 27 10.09 -17.02 3.08
N LEU A 28 9.10 -17.53 2.37
CA LEU A 28 8.26 -16.73 1.47
C LEU A 28 7.53 -15.62 2.24
N ALA A 29 6.99 -15.91 3.42
CA ALA A 29 6.34 -14.92 4.26
C ALA A 29 7.30 -13.86 4.82
N ARG A 30 8.56 -14.21 5.09
CA ARG A 30 9.62 -13.25 5.45
C ARG A 30 9.97 -12.34 4.27
N ASP A 31 10.05 -12.89 3.07
CA ASP A 31 10.28 -12.11 1.84
C ASP A 31 9.11 -11.12 1.60
N ASP A 32 7.87 -11.59 1.74
CA ASP A 32 6.64 -10.77 1.67
C ASP A 32 6.70 -9.61 2.67
N LEU A 33 7.00 -9.90 3.94
CA LEU A 33 7.11 -8.88 4.98
C LEU A 33 8.22 -7.86 4.69
N ALA A 34 9.41 -8.33 4.31
CA ALA A 34 10.57 -7.47 4.07
C ALA A 34 10.33 -6.53 2.89
N LEU A 35 9.83 -7.06 1.77
CA LEU A 35 9.52 -6.26 0.58
C LEU A 35 8.37 -5.28 0.85
N SER A 36 7.32 -5.72 1.54
CA SER A 36 6.19 -4.85 1.90
C SER A 36 6.61 -3.68 2.79
N ARG A 37 7.51 -3.90 3.76
CA ARG A 37 8.03 -2.82 4.62
C ARG A 37 8.80 -1.77 3.81
N LEU A 38 9.66 -2.19 2.88
CA LEU A 38 10.37 -1.24 2.01
C LEU A 38 9.41 -0.47 1.12
N LEU A 39 8.38 -1.13 0.60
CA LEU A 39 7.32 -0.49 -0.15
C LEU A 39 6.57 0.54 0.72
N VAL A 40 6.28 0.28 1.99
CA VAL A 40 5.66 1.27 2.89
C VAL A 40 6.59 2.48 3.09
N CYS A 41 7.89 2.26 3.28
CA CYS A 41 8.87 3.35 3.36
C CYS A 41 8.87 4.22 2.09
N GLN A 42 8.80 3.59 0.92
CA GLN A 42 8.79 4.29 -0.35
C GLN A 42 7.49 5.09 -0.56
N GLU A 43 6.34 4.55 -0.14
CA GLU A 43 5.06 5.26 -0.15
C GLU A 43 5.12 6.54 0.71
N ARG A 44 5.74 6.48 1.88
CA ARG A 44 5.92 7.67 2.75
C ARG A 44 6.73 8.76 2.04
N GLU A 45 7.79 8.40 1.32
CA GLU A 45 8.59 9.37 0.55
C GLU A 45 7.80 9.97 -0.62
N MET A 46 6.93 9.18 -1.28
CA MET A 46 6.01 9.72 -2.28
C MET A 46 5.03 10.73 -1.68
N GLN A 47 4.52 10.47 -0.48
CA GLN A 47 3.60 11.38 0.21
C GLN A 47 4.28 12.71 0.56
N VAL A 48 5.56 12.69 0.94
CA VAL A 48 6.36 13.90 1.15
C VAL A 48 6.48 14.70 -0.15
N ALA A 49 6.78 14.05 -1.27
CA ALA A 49 6.85 14.70 -2.58
C ALA A 49 5.49 15.29 -3.02
N ALA A 50 4.40 14.54 -2.81
CA ALA A 50 3.04 15.00 -3.09
C ALA A 50 2.66 16.22 -2.24
N GLN A 51 3.02 16.23 -0.96
CA GLN A 51 2.80 17.37 -0.07
C GLN A 51 3.55 18.61 -0.54
N ALA A 52 4.80 18.47 -1.00
CA ALA A 52 5.56 19.59 -1.55
C ALA A 52 4.87 20.20 -2.79
N LEU A 53 4.30 19.36 -3.67
CA LEU A 53 3.49 19.84 -4.80
C LEU A 53 2.23 20.58 -4.32
N GLU A 54 1.52 20.04 -3.33
CA GLU A 54 0.34 20.70 -2.76
C GLU A 54 0.65 22.04 -2.08
N ASP A 55 1.79 22.14 -1.39
CA ASP A 55 2.24 23.36 -0.73
C ASP A 55 2.63 24.43 -1.73
N TRP A 56 3.35 24.05 -2.79
CA TRP A 56 3.66 24.95 -3.89
C TRP A 56 2.42 25.42 -4.65
N ALA A 57 1.52 24.50 -5.02
CA ALA A 57 0.29 24.83 -5.73
C ALA A 57 -0.63 25.76 -4.92
N ALA A 58 -0.53 25.75 -3.60
CA ALA A 58 -1.26 26.64 -2.70
C ALA A 58 -0.49 27.92 -2.34
N GLY A 59 0.70 28.14 -2.87
CA GLY A 59 1.53 29.31 -2.58
C GLY A 59 2.11 29.35 -1.16
N ARG A 60 2.17 28.21 -0.45
CA ARG A 60 2.74 28.12 0.90
C ARG A 60 4.27 28.08 0.91
N ILE A 61 4.87 27.55 -0.16
CA ILE A 61 6.33 27.46 -0.34
C ILE A 61 6.71 27.90 -1.75
N SER A 62 7.97 28.29 -1.94
CA SER A 62 8.51 28.63 -3.26
C SER A 62 8.66 27.39 -4.16
N GLY A 63 8.74 27.61 -5.48
CA GLY A 63 8.98 26.53 -6.43
C GLY A 63 10.32 25.82 -6.21
N ASP A 64 11.35 26.57 -5.82
CA ASP A 64 12.68 26.03 -5.52
C ASP A 64 12.67 25.15 -4.27
N GLU A 65 12.01 25.58 -3.19
CA GLU A 65 11.84 24.77 -1.97
C GLU A 65 11.07 23.47 -2.26
N ALA A 66 9.99 23.56 -3.02
CA ALA A 66 9.20 22.39 -3.44
C ALA A 66 10.03 21.42 -4.28
N LEU A 67 10.80 21.93 -5.25
CA LEU A 67 11.66 21.14 -6.11
C LEU A 67 12.78 20.45 -5.32
N VAL A 68 13.41 21.14 -4.38
CA VAL A 68 14.45 20.57 -3.50
C VAL A 68 13.85 19.44 -2.65
N SER A 69 12.67 19.65 -2.07
CA SER A 69 11.96 18.63 -1.30
C SER A 69 11.64 17.40 -2.15
N ALA A 70 11.05 17.60 -3.34
CA ALA A 70 10.69 16.53 -4.25
C ALA A 70 11.91 15.74 -4.76
N ARG A 71 13.03 16.41 -5.09
CA ARG A 71 14.28 15.75 -5.50
C ARG A 71 14.89 14.91 -4.38
N ARG A 72 14.78 15.36 -3.13
CA ARG A 72 15.23 14.58 -1.97
C ARG A 72 14.41 13.30 -1.84
N SER A 73 13.08 13.40 -1.96
CA SER A 73 12.21 12.22 -1.96
C SER A 73 12.44 11.31 -3.16
N GLU A 74 12.72 11.85 -4.35
CA GLU A 74 13.09 11.06 -5.53
C GLU A 74 14.34 10.22 -5.29
N SER A 75 15.40 10.84 -4.77
CA SER A 75 16.67 10.16 -4.42
C SER A 75 16.43 9.04 -3.40
N ARG A 76 15.64 9.29 -2.36
CA ARG A 76 15.28 8.28 -1.36
C ARG A 76 14.44 7.14 -1.95
N CYS A 77 13.47 7.46 -2.80
CA CYS A 77 12.67 6.46 -3.50
C CYS A 77 13.53 5.56 -4.41
N ARG A 78 14.55 6.11 -5.08
CA ARG A 78 15.50 5.35 -5.91
C ARG A 78 16.40 4.45 -5.05
N ASN A 79 16.89 4.93 -3.92
CA ASN A 79 17.67 4.10 -2.98
C ASN A 79 16.83 2.93 -2.45
N LEU A 80 15.56 3.16 -2.12
CA LEU A 80 14.62 2.12 -1.71
C LEU A 80 14.29 1.15 -2.85
N GLU A 81 14.15 1.64 -4.09
CA GLU A 81 13.98 0.79 -5.27
C GLU A 81 15.18 -0.16 -5.44
N GLU A 82 16.40 0.35 -5.28
CA GLU A 82 17.61 -0.47 -5.33
C GLU A 82 17.65 -1.50 -4.20
N GLU A 83 17.30 -1.12 -2.96
CA GLU A 83 17.22 -2.09 -1.86
C GLU A 83 16.18 -3.19 -2.13
N ILE A 84 15.01 -2.81 -2.67
CA ILE A 84 13.97 -3.76 -3.10
C ILE A 84 14.52 -4.66 -4.20
N HIS A 85 15.27 -4.12 -5.16
CA HIS A 85 15.90 -4.90 -6.23
C HIS A 85 16.85 -5.94 -5.65
N GLN A 86 17.79 -5.53 -4.78
CA GLN A 86 18.77 -6.42 -4.17
C GLN A 86 18.11 -7.54 -3.36
N ARG A 87 17.10 -7.22 -2.54
CA ARG A 87 16.35 -8.25 -1.79
C ARG A 87 15.55 -9.17 -2.71
N ALA A 88 15.01 -8.63 -3.79
CA ALA A 88 14.24 -9.40 -4.77
C ALA A 88 15.09 -10.41 -5.57
N LEU A 89 16.42 -10.27 -5.61
CA LEU A 89 17.32 -11.24 -6.26
C LEU A 89 17.31 -12.61 -5.57
N THR A 90 17.13 -12.63 -4.24
CA THR A 90 17.12 -13.86 -3.44
C THR A 90 15.73 -14.26 -2.96
N ALA A 91 14.73 -13.39 -3.14
CA ALA A 91 13.37 -13.64 -2.72
C ALA A 91 12.59 -14.50 -3.71
N GLU A 92 11.52 -15.12 -3.23
CA GLU A 92 10.64 -15.92 -4.06
C GLU A 92 9.96 -15.09 -5.16
N ALA A 93 9.93 -15.61 -6.40
CA ALA A 93 9.51 -14.86 -7.59
C ALA A 93 8.07 -14.32 -7.49
N SER A 94 7.17 -15.02 -6.80
CA SER A 94 5.77 -14.59 -6.65
C SER A 94 5.59 -13.31 -5.84
N VAL A 95 6.55 -12.97 -4.95
CA VAL A 95 6.57 -11.71 -4.18
C VAL A 95 7.55 -10.70 -4.77
N ALA A 96 8.70 -11.15 -5.27
CA ALA A 96 9.73 -10.30 -5.84
C ALA A 96 9.27 -9.54 -7.09
N ALA A 97 8.58 -10.20 -8.03
CA ALA A 97 8.20 -9.55 -9.29
C ALA A 97 7.15 -8.43 -9.10
N PRO A 98 6.06 -8.65 -8.32
CA PRO A 98 5.13 -7.56 -7.98
C PRO A 98 5.79 -6.42 -7.21
N ALA A 99 6.67 -6.72 -6.24
CA ALA A 99 7.33 -5.68 -5.45
C ALA A 99 8.23 -4.77 -6.31
N ARG A 100 9.05 -5.35 -7.20
CA ARG A 100 9.89 -4.57 -8.12
C ARG A 100 9.07 -3.69 -9.06
N ARG A 101 7.95 -4.19 -9.59
CA ARG A 101 7.06 -3.39 -10.44
C ARG A 101 6.44 -2.24 -9.67
N ALA A 102 5.96 -2.48 -8.46
CA ALA A 102 5.43 -1.43 -7.60
C ALA A 102 6.51 -0.37 -7.30
N ALA A 103 7.72 -0.80 -6.94
CA ALA A 103 8.83 0.08 -6.61
C ALA A 103 9.21 1.01 -7.76
N ARG A 104 9.29 0.46 -8.98
CA ARG A 104 9.58 1.23 -10.20
C ARG A 104 8.49 2.26 -10.50
N SER A 105 7.21 1.86 -10.44
CA SER A 105 6.09 2.78 -10.66
C SER A 105 6.09 3.95 -9.68
N ARG A 106 6.54 3.72 -8.44
CA ARG A 106 6.64 4.76 -7.41
C ARG A 106 7.76 5.75 -7.65
N VAL A 107 8.92 5.28 -8.10
CA VAL A 107 10.00 6.16 -8.57
C VAL A 107 9.55 6.98 -9.77
N GLU A 108 8.85 6.36 -10.73
CA GLU A 108 8.31 7.05 -11.89
C GLU A 108 7.33 8.17 -11.50
N MET A 109 6.41 7.90 -10.56
CA MET A 109 5.47 8.90 -10.05
C MET A 109 6.17 10.12 -9.47
N VAL A 110 7.19 9.92 -8.61
CA VAL A 110 7.96 11.03 -8.02
C VAL A 110 8.81 11.75 -9.07
N ALA A 111 9.41 11.04 -10.02
CA ALA A 111 10.17 11.66 -11.11
C ALA A 111 9.30 12.55 -12.00
N GLN A 112 8.07 12.13 -12.30
CA GLN A 112 7.09 12.96 -13.03
C GLN A 112 6.71 14.22 -12.24
N LEU A 113 6.59 14.12 -10.91
CA LEU A 113 6.34 15.26 -10.02
C LEU A 113 7.51 16.25 -10.03
N VAL A 114 8.75 15.74 -9.89
CA VAL A 114 9.97 16.55 -9.99
C VAL A 114 10.05 17.27 -11.33
N ALA A 115 9.74 16.57 -12.43
CA ALA A 115 9.73 17.16 -13.76
C ALA A 115 8.66 18.26 -13.91
N LEU A 116 7.50 18.14 -13.25
CA LEU A 116 6.48 19.18 -13.21
C LEU A 116 6.99 20.42 -12.45
N LEU A 117 7.54 20.24 -11.24
CA LEU A 117 8.07 21.34 -10.44
C LEU A 117 9.25 22.04 -11.11
N ALA A 118 10.12 21.30 -11.80
CA ALA A 118 11.27 21.84 -12.51
C ALA A 118 10.89 22.78 -13.67
N LYS A 119 9.65 22.74 -14.16
CA LYS A 119 9.16 23.73 -15.14
C LYS A 119 8.99 25.12 -14.53
N GLY A 120 8.92 25.23 -13.20
CA GLY A 120 8.73 26.49 -12.45
C GLY A 120 7.33 27.11 -12.58
N ARG A 121 6.50 26.59 -13.48
CA ARG A 121 5.11 27.03 -13.72
C ARG A 121 4.25 25.85 -14.14
N ALA A 122 3.01 25.82 -13.65
CA ALA A 122 1.98 24.90 -14.10
C ALA A 122 0.65 25.65 -14.15
N SER A 123 -0.04 25.58 -15.29
CA SER A 123 -1.43 26.04 -15.35
C SER A 123 -2.33 25.11 -14.54
N ARG A 124 -3.54 25.56 -14.20
CA ARG A 124 -4.57 24.70 -13.59
C ARG A 124 -4.83 23.44 -14.44
N ALA A 125 -4.82 23.59 -15.77
CA ALA A 125 -5.00 22.46 -16.68
C ALA A 125 -3.84 21.46 -16.61
N ASP A 126 -2.59 21.95 -16.48
CA ASP A 126 -1.41 21.09 -16.32
C ASP A 126 -1.47 20.29 -15.02
N LEU A 127 -1.85 20.92 -13.91
CA LEU A 127 -2.02 20.28 -12.60
C LEU A 127 -3.12 19.21 -12.63
N MET A 128 -4.25 19.51 -13.26
CA MET A 128 -5.34 18.54 -13.41
C MET A 128 -4.92 17.33 -14.26
N ALA A 129 -4.29 17.56 -15.41
CA ALA A 129 -3.81 16.49 -16.27
C ALA A 129 -2.73 15.64 -15.59
N PHE A 130 -1.87 16.27 -14.79
CA PHE A 130 -0.90 15.58 -13.96
C PHE A 130 -1.57 14.70 -12.90
N ASN A 131 -2.49 15.24 -12.11
CA ASN A 131 -3.21 14.51 -11.06
C ASN A 131 -3.97 13.30 -11.62
N GLN A 132 -4.61 13.44 -12.79
CA GLN A 132 -5.29 12.33 -13.45
C GLN A 132 -4.30 11.20 -13.81
N ARG A 133 -3.17 11.53 -14.45
CA ARG A 133 -2.15 10.52 -14.79
C ARG A 133 -1.57 9.85 -13.55
N GLN A 134 -1.30 10.61 -12.50
CA GLN A 134 -0.78 10.08 -11.24
C GLN A 134 -1.79 9.15 -10.57
N ALA A 135 -3.08 9.50 -10.57
CA ALA A 135 -4.13 8.64 -10.02
C ALA A 135 -4.22 7.29 -10.77
N ASP A 136 -4.14 7.31 -12.11
CA ASP A 136 -4.18 6.10 -12.92
C ASP A 136 -2.94 5.21 -12.68
N LEU A 137 -1.74 5.81 -12.62
CA LEU A 137 -0.49 5.11 -12.31
C LEU A 137 -0.50 4.52 -10.90
N ALA A 138 -0.92 5.29 -9.89
CA ALA A 138 -0.99 4.86 -8.50
C ALA A 138 -1.95 3.68 -8.33
N ALA A 139 -3.16 3.80 -8.90
CA ALA A 139 -4.15 2.72 -8.82
C ALA A 139 -3.70 1.47 -9.58
N GLY A 140 -3.08 1.62 -10.76
CA GLY A 140 -2.48 0.52 -11.51
C GLY A 140 -1.35 -0.19 -10.76
N SER A 141 -0.47 0.58 -10.13
CA SER A 141 0.62 0.06 -9.30
C SER A 141 0.07 -0.74 -8.11
N LEU A 142 -0.87 -0.17 -7.37
CA LEU A 142 -1.50 -0.80 -6.20
C LEU A 142 -2.28 -2.07 -6.57
N GLU A 143 -3.04 -2.04 -7.66
CA GLU A 143 -3.77 -3.21 -8.15
C GLU A 143 -2.82 -4.37 -8.48
N ASN A 144 -1.73 -4.09 -9.20
CA ASN A 144 -0.73 -5.10 -9.55
C ASN A 144 -0.03 -5.67 -8.30
N TRP A 145 0.23 -4.82 -7.30
CA TRP A 145 0.78 -5.23 -6.02
C TRP A 145 -0.16 -6.18 -5.28
N LEU A 146 -1.44 -5.79 -5.11
CA LEU A 146 -2.45 -6.60 -4.42
C LEU A 146 -2.69 -7.95 -5.11
N ARG A 147 -2.75 -7.98 -6.45
CA ARG A 147 -2.85 -9.24 -7.21
C ARG A 147 -1.63 -10.14 -6.99
N GLY A 148 -0.44 -9.54 -6.90
CA GLY A 148 0.79 -10.24 -6.53
C GLY A 148 0.71 -10.90 -5.15
N ARG A 149 0.28 -10.13 -4.14
CA ARG A 149 0.06 -10.64 -2.78
C ARG A 149 -1.01 -11.72 -2.72
N GLN A 150 -2.04 -11.65 -3.56
CA GLN A 150 -3.08 -12.68 -3.64
C GLN A 150 -2.50 -14.01 -4.15
N ALA A 151 -1.64 -13.96 -5.18
CA ALA A 151 -0.95 -15.15 -5.68
C ALA A 151 0.01 -15.75 -4.64
N ALA A 152 0.79 -14.90 -3.94
CA ALA A 152 1.67 -15.31 -2.87
C ALA A 152 0.90 -15.95 -1.70
N THR A 153 -0.22 -15.34 -1.30
CA THR A 153 -1.11 -15.84 -0.24
C THR A 153 -1.63 -17.25 -0.57
N HIS A 154 -2.08 -17.47 -1.81
CA HIS A 154 -2.54 -18.78 -2.25
C HIS A 154 -1.41 -19.81 -2.13
N ARG A 155 -0.22 -19.46 -2.62
CA ARG A 155 0.95 -20.34 -2.59
C ARG A 155 1.37 -20.68 -1.15
N ILE A 156 1.45 -19.71 -0.25
CA ILE A 156 1.82 -19.97 1.15
C ILE A 156 0.85 -20.95 1.82
N LEU A 157 -0.46 -20.79 1.57
CA LEU A 157 -1.47 -21.68 2.15
C LEU A 157 -1.36 -23.13 1.65
N THR A 158 -0.81 -23.37 0.45
CA THR A 158 -0.52 -24.72 -0.06
C THR A 158 0.73 -25.37 0.54
N MET A 159 1.58 -24.59 1.22
CA MET A 159 2.84 -25.06 1.81
C MET A 159 2.71 -25.52 3.27
N ASN A 160 1.49 -25.78 3.74
CA ASN A 160 1.19 -26.19 5.12
C ASN A 160 1.88 -25.31 6.17
N PRO A 161 1.60 -23.99 6.20
CA PRO A 161 2.23 -23.07 7.14
C PRO A 161 1.83 -23.40 8.59
N SER A 162 2.58 -22.87 9.56
CA SER A 162 2.21 -22.97 10.98
C SER A 162 0.81 -22.40 11.22
N ALA A 163 0.12 -22.84 12.28
CA ALA A 163 -1.26 -22.41 12.54
C ALA A 163 -1.43 -20.88 12.59
N ARG A 164 -0.47 -20.16 13.21
CA ARG A 164 -0.46 -18.69 13.27
C ARG A 164 -0.31 -18.06 11.89
N LEU A 165 0.66 -18.53 11.11
CA LEU A 165 0.90 -18.03 9.76
C LEU A 165 -0.27 -18.37 8.81
N ALA A 166 -0.87 -19.55 8.96
CA ALA A 166 -2.07 -19.96 8.26
C ALA A 166 -3.25 -19.03 8.57
N ALA A 167 -3.43 -18.64 9.84
CA ALA A 167 -4.50 -17.74 10.25
C ALA A 167 -4.36 -16.36 9.57
N TYR A 168 -3.16 -15.78 9.58
CA TYR A 168 -2.87 -14.52 8.87
C TYR A 168 -3.20 -14.61 7.37
N TYR A 169 -2.68 -15.64 6.67
CA TYR A 169 -2.89 -15.74 5.22
C TYR A 169 -4.31 -16.15 4.82
N ARG A 170 -5.06 -16.85 5.68
CA ARG A 170 -6.50 -17.07 5.46
C ARG A 170 -7.29 -15.77 5.57
N TRP A 171 -6.92 -14.90 6.50
CA TRP A 171 -7.51 -13.56 6.61
C TRP A 171 -7.17 -12.71 5.38
N GLN A 172 -5.89 -12.67 4.96
CA GLN A 172 -5.46 -12.00 3.73
C GLN A 172 -6.19 -12.51 2.48
N ARG A 173 -6.39 -13.83 2.36
CA ARG A 173 -7.14 -14.44 1.24
C ARG A 173 -8.56 -13.89 1.13
N SER A 174 -9.19 -13.55 2.25
CA SER A 174 -10.53 -12.96 2.29
C SER A 174 -10.51 -11.44 2.09
N LEU A 175 -9.45 -10.76 2.53
CA LEU A 175 -9.32 -9.30 2.48
C LEU A 175 -8.88 -8.78 1.09
N LEU A 176 -7.86 -9.38 0.48
CA LEU A 176 -7.24 -8.86 -0.75
C LEU A 176 -8.24 -8.66 -1.91
N PRO A 177 -9.23 -9.54 -2.15
CA PRO A 177 -10.27 -9.28 -3.15
C PRO A 177 -11.09 -8.01 -2.85
N LEU A 178 -11.41 -7.75 -1.57
CA LEU A 178 -12.15 -6.56 -1.17
C LEU A 178 -11.29 -5.30 -1.34
N GLN A 179 -9.99 -5.36 -1.06
CA GLN A 179 -9.07 -4.25 -1.31
C GLN A 179 -8.95 -3.93 -2.81
N LEU A 180 -8.96 -4.94 -3.68
CA LEU A 180 -9.02 -4.71 -5.14
C LEU A 180 -10.32 -3.99 -5.55
N GLU A 181 -11.44 -4.34 -4.93
CA GLU A 181 -12.71 -3.61 -5.14
C GLU A 181 -12.65 -2.18 -4.59
N GLN A 182 -11.98 -1.94 -3.45
CA GLN A 182 -11.76 -0.60 -2.90
C GLN A 182 -10.91 0.26 -3.86
N VAL A 183 -9.88 -0.31 -4.48
CA VAL A 183 -9.08 0.39 -5.52
C VAL A 183 -9.94 0.75 -6.73
N SER A 184 -10.81 -0.15 -7.17
CA SER A 184 -11.76 0.10 -8.26
C SER A 184 -12.74 1.23 -7.92
N LEU A 185 -13.24 1.29 -6.69
CA LEU A 185 -14.07 2.40 -6.20
C LEU A 185 -13.27 3.70 -6.13
N GLY A 186 -12.01 3.65 -5.65
CA GLY A 186 -11.09 4.79 -5.63
C GLY A 186 -10.89 5.40 -7.02
N ARG A 187 -10.71 4.57 -8.06
CA ARG A 187 -10.64 5.04 -9.47
C ARG A 187 -11.92 5.75 -9.90
N GLN A 188 -13.09 5.25 -9.52
CA GLN A 188 -14.35 5.89 -9.86
C GLN A 188 -14.53 7.23 -9.15
N ILE A 189 -14.17 7.30 -7.86
CA ILE A 189 -14.12 8.57 -7.12
C ILE A 189 -13.21 9.56 -7.83
N GLN A 190 -11.99 9.16 -8.21
CA GLN A 190 -11.05 10.03 -8.93
C GLN A 190 -11.61 10.50 -10.27
N LYS A 191 -12.25 9.61 -11.03
CA LYS A 191 -12.89 9.98 -12.30
C LYS A 191 -13.99 11.03 -12.12
N VAL A 192 -14.82 10.89 -11.09
CA VAL A 192 -15.86 11.86 -10.74
C VAL A 192 -15.24 13.21 -10.36
N LEU A 193 -14.22 13.21 -9.51
CA LEU A 193 -13.49 14.41 -9.12
C LEU A 193 -12.82 15.11 -10.30
N ALA A 194 -12.24 14.35 -11.24
CA ALA A 194 -11.64 14.91 -12.44
C ALA A 194 -12.69 15.55 -13.37
N GLN A 195 -13.88 14.94 -13.50
CA GLN A 195 -15.00 15.52 -14.26
C GLN A 195 -15.49 16.82 -13.62
N LEU A 196 -15.68 16.83 -12.30
CA LEU A 196 -16.03 18.03 -11.53
C LEU A 196 -14.98 19.14 -11.68
N GLY A 197 -13.69 18.79 -11.55
CA GLY A 197 -12.59 19.72 -11.74
C GLY A 197 -12.57 20.37 -13.13
N ALA A 198 -13.06 19.64 -14.14
CA ALA A 198 -13.19 20.11 -15.52
C ALA A 198 -14.52 20.84 -15.80
N GLY A 199 -15.31 21.13 -14.77
CA GLY A 199 -16.60 21.81 -14.88
C GLY A 199 -17.73 20.94 -15.44
N ARG A 200 -17.57 19.62 -15.47
CA ARG A 200 -18.59 18.67 -15.92
C ARG A 200 -19.31 18.09 -14.70
N ILE A 201 -20.64 17.95 -14.79
CA ILE A 201 -21.44 17.28 -13.77
C ILE A 201 -21.70 15.84 -14.24
N PRO A 202 -21.01 14.84 -13.67
CA PRO A 202 -21.29 13.45 -14.02
C PRO A 202 -22.60 12.97 -13.40
N ARG A 203 -23.21 11.95 -14.02
CA ARG A 203 -24.33 11.25 -13.41
C ARG A 203 -23.87 10.60 -12.09
N PRO A 204 -24.67 10.67 -11.02
CA PRO A 204 -24.32 10.07 -9.73
C PRO A 204 -24.11 8.56 -9.93
N PRO A 205 -22.89 8.03 -9.71
CA PRO A 205 -22.60 6.63 -10.02
C PRO A 205 -22.89 5.68 -8.85
N GLY A 206 -23.52 6.17 -7.77
CA GLY A 206 -23.80 5.38 -6.57
C GLY A 206 -22.53 4.99 -5.81
N LEU A 207 -21.58 5.93 -5.67
CA LEU A 207 -20.35 5.75 -4.91
C LEU A 207 -20.64 5.38 -3.45
N SER A 208 -21.57 6.09 -2.80
CA SER A 208 -21.86 5.87 -1.37
C SER A 208 -22.45 4.49 -1.14
N ALA A 209 -23.48 4.11 -1.91
CA ALA A 209 -24.11 2.80 -1.80
C ALA A 209 -23.10 1.66 -2.00
N ARG A 210 -22.22 1.78 -3.01
CA ARG A 210 -21.15 0.79 -3.26
C ARG A 210 -20.11 0.76 -2.15
N ALA A 211 -19.73 1.92 -1.59
CA ALA A 211 -18.80 1.99 -0.48
C ALA A 211 -19.39 1.33 0.78
N GLN A 212 -20.67 1.56 1.07
CA GLN A 212 -21.38 0.98 2.20
C GLN A 212 -21.54 -0.53 2.05
N GLU A 213 -21.88 -1.02 0.86
CA GLU A 213 -21.94 -2.46 0.58
C GLU A 213 -20.57 -3.13 0.82
N LEU A 214 -19.51 -2.52 0.28
CA LEU A 214 -18.15 -3.02 0.43
C LEU A 214 -17.69 -3.00 1.89
N GLN A 215 -17.99 -1.93 2.62
CA GLN A 215 -17.71 -1.85 4.06
C GLN A 215 -18.50 -2.90 4.85
N GLY A 216 -19.76 -3.16 4.48
CA GLY A 216 -20.55 -4.24 5.08
C GLY A 216 -19.92 -5.62 4.90
N ARG A 217 -19.27 -5.86 3.75
CA ARG A 217 -18.50 -7.11 3.50
C ARG A 217 -17.20 -7.14 4.28
N VAL A 218 -16.48 -6.02 4.37
CA VAL A 218 -15.25 -5.87 5.17
C VAL A 218 -15.53 -6.09 6.67
N ALA A 219 -16.63 -5.52 7.19
CA ALA A 219 -17.06 -5.67 8.58
C ALA A 219 -17.37 -7.12 8.98
N ARG A 220 -17.77 -7.96 8.00
CA ARG A 220 -18.04 -9.40 8.20
C ARG A 220 -16.79 -10.26 8.17
N LEU A 221 -15.62 -9.71 7.83
CA LEU A 221 -14.37 -10.46 7.87
C LEU A 221 -14.08 -10.91 9.30
N LYS A 222 -14.05 -12.23 9.50
CA LYS A 222 -13.61 -12.83 10.76
C LYS A 222 -12.09 -12.97 10.73
N GLY A 223 -11.42 -12.39 11.73
CA GLY A 223 -10.01 -12.63 12.00
C GLY A 223 -9.83 -13.51 13.23
N ASP A 224 -8.72 -14.22 13.29
CA ASP A 224 -8.23 -14.79 14.55
C ASP A 224 -8.05 -13.66 15.58
N PRO A 225 -8.30 -13.88 16.89
CA PRO A 225 -8.07 -12.87 17.92
C PRO A 225 -6.68 -12.23 17.88
N ALA A 226 -5.65 -12.97 17.46
CA ALA A 226 -4.29 -12.45 17.27
C ALA A 226 -4.19 -11.35 16.18
N LEU A 227 -5.18 -11.25 15.30
CA LEU A 227 -5.28 -10.27 14.21
C LEU A 227 -6.17 -9.06 14.56
N ALA A 228 -6.71 -8.99 15.78
CA ALA A 228 -7.75 -8.02 16.13
C ALA A 228 -7.39 -6.56 15.81
N LYS A 229 -6.14 -6.15 16.03
CA LYS A 229 -5.68 -4.78 15.69
C LYS A 229 -5.70 -4.52 14.18
N ALA A 230 -5.18 -5.46 13.40
CA ALA A 230 -5.17 -5.38 11.94
C ALA A 230 -6.59 -5.36 11.36
N VAL A 231 -7.48 -6.22 11.88
CA VAL A 231 -8.90 -6.22 11.48
C VAL A 231 -9.56 -4.88 11.78
N LYS A 232 -9.35 -4.34 12.98
CA LYS A 232 -9.90 -3.03 13.38
C LYS A 232 -9.39 -1.90 12.48
N ALA A 233 -8.10 -1.90 12.14
CA ALA A 233 -7.52 -0.87 11.27
C ALA A 233 -8.11 -0.91 9.85
N VAL A 234 -8.28 -2.11 9.29
CA VAL A 234 -8.95 -2.32 7.99
C VAL A 234 -10.42 -1.88 8.03
N HIS A 235 -11.12 -2.14 9.13
CA HIS A 235 -12.50 -1.64 9.30
C HIS A 235 -12.54 -0.12 9.29
N GLN A 236 -11.60 0.54 9.99
CA GLN A 236 -11.51 1.99 10.04
C GLN A 236 -11.20 2.61 8.66
N GLU A 237 -10.29 2.00 7.90
CA GLU A 237 -9.99 2.38 6.51
C GLU A 237 -11.25 2.35 5.64
N GLY A 238 -12.04 1.27 5.72
CA GLY A 238 -13.27 1.13 4.95
C GLY A 238 -14.36 2.13 5.36
N GLU A 239 -14.50 2.47 6.64
CA GLU A 239 -15.37 3.58 7.08
C GLU A 239 -14.94 4.93 6.50
N SER A 240 -13.63 5.18 6.45
CA SER A 240 -13.09 6.41 5.86
C SER A 240 -13.32 6.48 4.36
N LEU A 241 -13.31 5.34 3.65
CA LEU A 241 -13.68 5.26 2.24
C LEU A 241 -15.17 5.59 2.03
N VAL A 242 -16.05 5.11 2.91
CA VAL A 242 -17.49 5.47 2.88
C VAL A 242 -17.68 6.97 3.02
N ARG A 243 -17.03 7.59 4.01
CA ARG A 243 -17.12 9.05 4.24
C ARG A 243 -16.61 9.85 3.05
N LEU A 244 -15.54 9.40 2.40
CA LEU A 244 -15.03 10.02 1.17
C LEU A 244 -16.06 9.90 0.03
N ALA A 245 -16.61 8.71 -0.20
CA ALA A 245 -17.60 8.48 -1.25
C ALA A 245 -18.84 9.35 -1.06
N GLU A 246 -19.36 9.44 0.17
CA GLU A 246 -20.48 10.32 0.54
C GLU A 246 -20.15 11.79 0.30
N ALA A 247 -18.96 12.25 0.68
CA ALA A 247 -18.57 13.63 0.47
C ALA A 247 -18.45 14.01 -1.02
N VAL A 248 -17.98 13.09 -1.85
CA VAL A 248 -17.90 13.28 -3.31
C VAL A 248 -19.30 13.33 -3.93
N GLU A 249 -20.22 12.50 -3.48
CA GLU A 249 -21.62 12.56 -3.93
C GLU A 249 -22.32 13.85 -3.49
N LEU A 250 -22.09 14.31 -2.25
CA LEU A 250 -22.62 15.59 -1.80
C LEU A 250 -22.05 16.77 -2.61
N MET A 251 -20.77 16.69 -2.99
CA MET A 251 -20.13 17.69 -3.86
C MET A 251 -20.75 17.74 -5.27
N LEU A 252 -21.32 16.63 -5.78
CA LEU A 252 -22.04 16.64 -7.05
C LEU A 252 -23.31 17.49 -7.01
N SER A 253 -24.01 17.46 -5.87
CA SER A 253 -25.25 18.21 -5.66
C SER A 253 -25.01 19.68 -5.31
N ASP A 254 -23.91 19.98 -4.62
CA ASP A 254 -23.56 21.33 -4.16
C ASP A 254 -22.04 21.58 -4.31
N PRO A 255 -21.59 21.90 -5.55
CA PRO A 255 -20.18 22.16 -5.81
C PRO A 255 -19.79 23.54 -5.26
N GLY A 256 -18.94 23.55 -4.24
CA GLY A 256 -18.48 24.77 -3.59
C GLY A 256 -17.19 24.56 -2.79
N PRO A 257 -16.66 25.63 -2.18
CA PRO A 257 -15.46 25.57 -1.35
C PRO A 257 -15.61 24.60 -0.17
N ASP A 258 -16.78 24.56 0.47
CA ASP A 258 -17.03 23.73 1.65
C ASP A 258 -17.09 22.23 1.32
N SER A 259 -17.74 21.87 0.21
CA SER A 259 -17.78 20.48 -0.26
C SER A 259 -16.39 20.03 -0.73
N SER A 260 -15.63 20.92 -1.38
CA SER A 260 -14.22 20.65 -1.74
C SER A 260 -13.33 20.42 -0.51
N ALA A 261 -13.48 21.26 0.53
CA ALA A 261 -12.75 21.11 1.80
C ALA A 261 -13.10 19.80 2.51
N ARG A 262 -14.38 19.39 2.47
CA ARG A 262 -14.85 18.11 3.01
C ARG A 262 -14.22 16.92 2.30
N VAL A 263 -14.19 16.92 0.97
CA VAL A 263 -13.51 15.89 0.17
C VAL A 263 -12.03 15.82 0.52
N LYS A 264 -11.34 16.97 0.61
CA LYS A 264 -9.92 17.00 1.00
C LYS A 264 -9.70 16.40 2.39
N ARG A 265 -10.52 16.79 3.37
CA ARG A 265 -10.44 16.28 4.74
C ARG A 265 -10.61 14.77 4.80
N PHE A 266 -11.66 14.22 4.19
CA PHE A 266 -11.90 12.78 4.22
C PHE A 266 -10.90 12.00 3.37
N GLY A 267 -10.38 12.57 2.28
CA GLY A 267 -9.27 12.01 1.52
C GLY A 267 -8.02 11.85 2.39
N SER A 268 -7.67 12.89 3.16
CA SER A 268 -6.55 12.83 4.10
C SER A 268 -6.78 11.82 5.24
N THR A 269 -8.01 11.72 5.77
CA THR A 269 -8.36 10.70 6.76
C THR A 269 -8.20 9.28 6.19
N LEU A 270 -8.74 9.03 4.99
CA LEU A 270 -8.59 7.74 4.32
C LEU A 270 -7.11 7.39 4.11
N GLN A 271 -6.29 8.33 3.66
CA GLN A 271 -4.86 8.11 3.48
C GLN A 271 -4.16 7.68 4.78
N LYS A 272 -4.46 8.35 5.90
CA LYS A 272 -3.91 8.01 7.22
C LYS A 272 -4.37 6.62 7.69
N ASP A 273 -5.66 6.32 7.55
CA ASP A 273 -6.21 5.04 7.96
C ASP A 273 -5.71 3.89 7.07
N SER A 274 -5.50 4.13 5.77
CA SER A 274 -4.90 3.16 4.85
C SER A 274 -3.46 2.83 5.24
N ALA A 275 -2.65 3.85 5.56
CA ALA A 275 -1.28 3.64 6.04
C ALA A 275 -1.25 2.83 7.34
N ARG A 276 -2.15 3.15 8.29
CA ARG A 276 -2.30 2.42 9.54
C ARG A 276 -2.75 0.97 9.32
N ALA A 277 -3.69 0.73 8.42
CA ALA A 277 -4.18 -0.61 8.10
C ALA A 277 -3.07 -1.49 7.53
N GLU A 278 -2.23 -0.96 6.64
CA GLU A 278 -1.07 -1.68 6.13
C GLU A 278 -0.02 -1.93 7.22
N GLU A 279 0.30 -0.93 8.05
CA GLU A 279 1.24 -1.11 9.17
C GLU A 279 0.80 -2.21 10.15
N GLU A 280 -0.45 -2.16 10.62
CA GLU A 280 -1.00 -3.16 11.54
C GLU A 280 -1.10 -4.55 10.89
N SER A 281 -1.34 -4.62 9.57
CA SER A 281 -1.28 -5.86 8.80
C SER A 281 0.13 -6.45 8.75
N LEU A 282 1.16 -5.62 8.55
CA LEU A 282 2.56 -6.06 8.54
C LEU A 282 3.05 -6.44 9.93
N GLU A 283 2.60 -5.76 10.99
CA GLU A 283 2.84 -6.19 12.37
C GLU A 283 2.20 -7.55 12.67
N ALA A 284 0.97 -7.78 12.20
CA ALA A 284 0.30 -9.06 12.36
C ALA A 284 1.05 -10.19 11.64
N LEU A 285 1.62 -9.92 10.46
CA LEU A 285 2.49 -10.86 9.74
C LEU A 285 3.77 -11.16 10.55
N ALA A 286 4.45 -10.13 11.06
CA ALA A 286 5.65 -10.29 11.88
C ALA A 286 5.39 -11.16 13.12
N ARG A 287 4.33 -10.84 13.87
CA ARG A 287 3.91 -11.65 15.04
C ARG A 287 3.57 -13.10 14.66
N SER A 288 3.03 -13.31 13.46
CA SER A 288 2.71 -14.64 12.95
C SER A 288 3.94 -15.46 12.55
N LEU A 289 5.05 -14.79 12.23
CA LEU A 289 6.36 -15.39 11.97
C LEU A 289 7.14 -15.71 13.26
N GLY A 290 6.72 -15.15 14.40
CA GLY A 290 7.40 -15.30 15.69
C GLY A 290 8.43 -14.19 15.98
N ASP A 291 8.38 -13.08 15.25
CA ASP A 291 9.12 -11.84 15.50
C ASP A 291 8.30 -10.90 16.41
#